data_AF-A0A7M2X1L7-F1
#
_entry.id   AF-A0A7M2X1L7-F1
#
_cell.length_a   1.000
_cell.length_b   1.000
_cell.length_c   1.000
_cell.angle_alpha   90.00
_cell.angle_beta   90.00
_cell.angle_gamma   90.00
#
_symmetry.space_group_name_H-M   'P 1'
#
loop_
_entity.id
_entity.type
_entity.pdbx_description
1 polymer ?
#
loop_
_entity_poly.entity_id
_entity_poly.type
_entity_poly.pdbx_seq_one_letter_code
_entity_poly.pdbx_strand_id
1 'polypeptide(L)'
;MHWTKDEIVKAVKKLYAQGRDLSYNAMASRQQALVSAAAYHFGSYRTAVEKAGVDYAEVTRRPRWTRQKIIALIKAARRKDDDLHWSAVTKRRDELGRAAFASLQPRLFGSWDRALTASGLDADDVNRYRKWDREHILFELKGRYKGHEPLNSGAIQRDDPGLHAASVRHFGSYDAALKAAKIDPVKVRERKRWDKAEVIKSIKAAKRSGKKLSDSSIRKEEPALYGAAVRLFGSFTLARTAAGVKFVR
;
A
#
# COMPACT_ATOMS: atom_id res chain seq x y z
N MET A 1 39.01 30.86 -37.62
CA MET A 1 38.43 31.66 -36.50
C MET A 1 38.87 30.98 -35.21
N HIS A 2 39.63 31.66 -34.37
CA HIS A 2 40.07 31.13 -33.08
C HIS A 2 39.00 31.47 -32.04
N TRP A 3 38.59 30.51 -31.22
CA TRP A 3 37.62 30.74 -30.16
C TRP A 3 38.34 30.94 -28.85
N THR A 4 38.01 32.01 -28.13
CA THR A 4 38.41 32.22 -26.74
C THR A 4 37.21 32.00 -25.80
N LYS A 5 37.49 31.79 -24.50
CA LYS A 5 36.43 31.67 -23.48
C LYS A 5 35.47 32.87 -23.49
N ASP A 6 35.99 34.07 -23.65
CA ASP A 6 35.21 35.31 -23.65
C ASP A 6 34.35 35.46 -24.92
N GLU A 7 34.89 35.09 -26.08
CA GLU A 7 34.13 35.09 -27.34
C GLU A 7 32.98 34.09 -27.30
N ILE A 8 33.21 32.91 -26.71
CA ILE A 8 32.16 31.89 -26.52
C ILE A 8 31.05 32.43 -25.62
N VAL A 9 31.40 33.01 -24.46
CA VAL A 9 30.41 33.59 -23.54
C VAL A 9 29.65 34.74 -24.21
N LYS A 10 30.33 35.62 -24.94
CA LYS A 10 29.72 36.73 -25.67
C LYS A 10 28.77 36.22 -26.77
N ALA A 11 29.16 35.19 -27.51
CA ALA A 11 28.33 34.56 -28.53
C ALA A 11 27.07 33.93 -27.93
N VAL A 12 27.18 33.17 -26.83
CA VAL A 12 26.03 32.58 -26.14
C VAL A 12 25.09 33.66 -25.60
N LYS A 13 25.60 34.71 -24.95
CA LYS A 13 24.79 35.84 -24.48
C LYS A 13 24.05 36.54 -25.62
N LYS A 14 24.72 36.76 -26.76
CA LYS A 14 24.10 37.35 -27.96
C LYS A 14 22.96 36.49 -28.48
N LEU A 15 23.16 35.18 -28.58
CA LEU A 15 22.12 34.25 -29.03
C LEU A 15 20.94 34.17 -28.06
N TYR A 16 21.21 34.21 -26.76
CA TYR A 16 20.18 34.27 -25.71
C TYR A 16 19.34 35.54 -25.82
N ALA A 17 19.98 36.71 -25.96
CA ALA A 17 19.31 37.99 -26.13
C ALA A 17 18.45 38.05 -27.41
N GLN A 18 18.82 37.29 -28.44
CA GLN A 18 18.04 37.14 -29.68
C GLN A 18 16.88 36.13 -29.57
N GLY A 19 16.66 35.54 -28.39
CA GLY A 19 15.60 34.53 -28.17
C GLY A 19 15.84 33.24 -28.95
N ARG A 20 17.08 32.91 -29.32
CA ARG A 20 17.39 31.68 -30.05
C ARG A 20 17.30 30.47 -29.12
N ASP A 21 16.81 29.35 -29.66
CA ASP A 21 16.80 28.05 -28.97
C ASP A 21 18.25 27.60 -28.75
N LEU A 22 18.73 27.76 -27.52
CA LEU A 22 20.09 27.41 -27.09
C LEU A 22 20.23 25.92 -26.71
N SER A 23 19.22 25.08 -26.95
CA SER A 23 19.31 23.66 -26.61
C SER A 23 20.43 22.99 -27.42
N TYR A 24 21.11 22.00 -26.81
CA TYR A 24 22.22 21.30 -27.47
C TYR A 24 21.84 20.83 -28.88
N ASN A 25 20.65 20.26 -29.06
CA ASN A 25 20.21 19.75 -30.36
C ASN A 25 20.01 20.89 -31.39
N ALA A 26 19.44 22.02 -30.99
CA ALA A 26 19.25 23.18 -31.86
C ALA A 26 20.60 23.84 -32.21
N MET A 27 21.54 23.86 -31.26
CA MET A 27 22.84 24.48 -31.43
C MET A 27 23.85 23.58 -32.16
N ALA A 28 23.81 22.27 -31.95
CA ALA A 28 24.61 21.30 -32.69
C ALA A 28 24.23 21.29 -34.18
N SER A 29 22.93 21.39 -34.49
CA SER A 29 22.48 21.41 -35.89
C SER A 29 22.80 22.71 -36.64
N ARG A 30 22.88 23.86 -35.96
CA ARG A 30 23.00 25.18 -36.60
C ARG A 30 24.35 25.87 -36.40
N GLN A 31 25.02 25.59 -35.29
CA GLN A 31 26.24 26.27 -34.83
C GLN A 31 27.20 25.27 -34.17
N GLN A 32 27.45 24.15 -34.84
CA GLN A 32 28.31 23.08 -34.33
C GLN A 32 29.70 23.58 -33.90
N ALA A 33 30.29 24.54 -34.63
CA ALA A 33 31.59 25.11 -34.28
C ALA A 33 31.61 25.77 -32.89
N LEU A 34 30.54 26.49 -32.52
CA LEU A 34 30.40 27.10 -31.19
C LEU A 34 30.21 26.02 -30.11
N VAL A 35 29.43 24.97 -30.39
CA VAL A 35 29.21 23.85 -29.46
C VAL A 35 30.51 23.11 -29.17
N SER A 36 31.28 22.78 -30.20
CA SER A 36 32.58 22.11 -30.07
C SER A 36 33.60 22.98 -29.33
N ALA A 37 33.68 24.28 -29.66
CA ALA A 37 34.56 25.21 -28.96
C ALA A 37 34.18 25.35 -27.47
N ALA A 38 32.89 25.49 -27.17
CA ALA A 38 32.40 25.52 -25.81
C ALA A 38 32.75 24.25 -25.02
N ALA A 39 32.58 23.07 -25.63
CA ALA A 39 32.99 21.81 -25.03
C ALA A 39 34.50 21.73 -24.77
N TYR A 40 35.32 22.21 -25.71
CA TYR A 40 36.77 22.24 -25.57
C TYR A 40 37.23 23.17 -24.43
N HIS A 41 36.72 24.40 -24.37
CA HIS A 41 37.20 25.41 -23.41
C HIS A 41 36.57 25.32 -22.01
N PHE A 42 35.34 24.81 -21.89
CA PHE A 42 34.59 24.73 -20.63
C PHE A 42 34.29 23.29 -20.18
N GLY A 43 34.78 22.28 -20.91
CA GLY A 43 34.52 20.87 -20.67
C GLY A 43 33.17 20.38 -21.18
N SER A 44 32.16 21.26 -21.28
CA SER A 44 30.89 20.95 -21.93
C SER A 44 30.19 22.20 -22.44
N TYR A 45 29.35 22.04 -23.47
CA TYR A 45 28.50 23.13 -23.97
C TYR A 45 27.58 23.69 -22.87
N ARG A 46 27.02 22.82 -22.03
CA ARG A 46 26.19 23.20 -20.89
C ARG A 46 26.93 24.15 -19.95
N THR A 47 28.15 23.79 -19.57
CA THR A 47 28.98 24.61 -18.67
C THR A 47 29.23 26.00 -19.25
N ALA A 48 29.47 26.09 -20.56
CA ALA A 48 29.66 27.38 -21.23
C ALA A 48 28.39 28.24 -21.19
N VAL A 49 27.21 27.63 -21.38
CA VAL A 49 25.93 28.36 -21.31
C VAL A 49 25.62 28.83 -19.88
N GLU A 50 25.88 28.00 -18.88
CA GLU A 50 25.74 28.38 -17.46
C GLU A 50 26.73 29.49 -17.09
N LYS A 51 27.98 29.46 -17.59
CA LYS A 51 28.96 30.54 -17.41
C LYS A 51 28.57 31.83 -18.13
N ALA A 52 27.74 31.75 -19.17
CA ALA A 52 27.15 32.90 -19.82
C ALA A 52 25.99 33.53 -19.01
N GLY A 53 25.62 32.94 -17.87
CA GLY A 53 24.55 33.43 -16.99
C GLY A 53 23.16 32.96 -17.41
N VAL A 54 23.07 31.95 -18.27
CA VAL A 54 21.80 31.36 -18.71
C VAL A 54 21.62 30.04 -17.99
N ASP A 55 20.51 29.86 -17.28
CA ASP A 55 20.18 28.54 -16.72
C ASP A 55 19.86 27.58 -17.87
N TYR A 56 20.81 26.69 -18.14
CA TYR A 56 20.69 25.73 -19.22
C TYR A 56 19.48 24.79 -19.05
N ALA A 57 18.97 24.61 -17.84
CA ALA A 57 17.76 23.82 -17.61
C ALA A 57 16.51 24.46 -18.27
N GLU A 58 16.43 25.80 -18.30
CA GLU A 58 15.34 26.55 -18.95
C GLU A 58 15.39 26.46 -20.47
N VAL A 59 16.59 26.31 -21.01
CA VAL A 59 16.85 26.21 -22.45
C VAL A 59 16.50 24.82 -23.01
N THR A 60 16.53 23.77 -22.19
CA THR A 60 16.21 22.42 -22.66
C THR A 60 14.70 22.20 -22.82
N ARG A 61 14.23 21.86 -24.03
CA ARG A 61 12.80 21.58 -24.35
C ARG A 61 12.11 20.55 -23.45
N ARG A 62 12.88 19.68 -22.78
CA ARG A 62 12.38 18.75 -21.77
C ARG A 62 13.20 18.95 -20.51
N PRO A 63 12.61 19.47 -19.41
CA PRO A 63 13.31 19.57 -18.14
C PRO A 63 13.89 18.21 -17.76
N ARG A 64 15.20 18.15 -17.48
CA ARG A 64 15.81 16.91 -17.01
C ARG A 64 15.26 16.61 -15.62
N TRP A 65 14.46 15.55 -15.51
CA TRP A 65 13.96 15.10 -14.21
C TRP A 65 15.11 14.68 -13.31
N THR A 66 15.20 15.35 -12.16
CA THR A 66 16.09 15.01 -11.05
C THR A 66 15.25 14.57 -9.85
N ARG A 67 15.86 13.81 -8.93
CA ARG A 67 15.20 13.44 -7.66
C ARG A 67 14.78 14.69 -6.89
N GLN A 68 15.64 15.71 -6.80
CA GLN A 68 15.33 16.96 -6.10
C GLN A 68 14.14 17.71 -6.71
N LYS A 69 14.04 17.82 -8.04
CA LYS A 69 12.92 18.52 -8.69
C LYS A 69 11.58 17.82 -8.41
N ILE A 70 11.55 16.49 -8.48
CA ILE A 70 10.33 15.71 -8.17
C ILE A 70 9.93 15.90 -6.71
N ILE A 71 10.88 15.82 -5.76
CA ILE A 71 10.61 16.06 -4.33
C ILE A 71 10.06 17.47 -4.10
N ALA A 72 10.65 18.48 -4.73
CA ALA A 72 10.20 19.86 -4.61
C ALA A 72 8.75 20.04 -5.11
N LEU A 73 8.40 19.40 -6.22
CA LEU A 73 7.03 19.41 -6.76
C LEU A 73 6.05 18.69 -5.84
N ILE A 74 6.39 17.52 -5.31
CA ILE A 74 5.54 16.79 -4.35
C ILE A 74 5.30 17.62 -3.09
N LYS A 75 6.36 18.21 -2.52
CA LYS A 75 6.24 19.09 -1.34
C LYS A 75 5.41 20.34 -1.62
N ALA A 76 5.56 20.94 -2.80
CA ALA A 76 4.76 22.09 -3.20
C ALA A 76 3.28 21.74 -3.38
N ALA A 77 2.98 20.61 -4.00
CA ALA A 77 1.63 20.08 -4.15
C ALA A 77 1.00 19.78 -2.78
N ARG A 78 1.75 19.16 -1.86
CA ARG A 78 1.26 18.93 -0.49
C ARG A 78 0.91 20.23 0.25
N ARG A 79 1.73 21.27 0.12
CA ARG A 79 1.45 22.59 0.72
C ARG A 79 0.20 23.27 0.15
N LYS A 80 -0.18 22.92 -1.08
CA LYS A 80 -1.41 23.39 -1.74
C LYS A 80 -2.62 22.51 -1.46
N ASP A 81 -2.44 21.44 -0.68
CA ASP A 81 -3.43 20.39 -0.45
C ASP A 81 -3.94 19.73 -1.75
N ASP A 82 -3.06 19.65 -2.76
CA ASP A 82 -3.34 18.88 -3.98
C ASP A 82 -3.45 17.38 -3.64
N ASP A 83 -4.38 16.68 -4.31
CA ASP A 83 -4.50 15.22 -4.21
C ASP A 83 -3.29 14.54 -4.86
N LEU A 84 -2.44 13.93 -4.02
CA LEU A 84 -1.23 13.22 -4.41
C LEU A 84 -1.45 11.73 -4.73
N HIS A 85 -2.69 11.25 -4.67
CA HIS A 85 -3.05 9.90 -5.06
C HIS A 85 -2.66 9.63 -6.51
N TRP A 86 -2.14 8.43 -6.79
CA TRP A 86 -1.65 8.06 -8.13
C TRP A 86 -2.67 8.34 -9.23
N SER A 87 -3.94 7.96 -9.04
CA SER A 87 -4.98 8.15 -10.05
C SER A 87 -5.38 9.62 -10.24
N ALA A 88 -5.16 10.49 -9.24
CA ALA A 88 -5.40 11.92 -9.34
C ALA A 88 -4.24 12.59 -10.07
N VAL A 89 -3.00 12.32 -9.64
CA VAL A 89 -1.80 12.94 -10.21
C VAL A 89 -1.59 12.55 -11.68
N THR A 90 -1.81 11.29 -12.05
CA THR A 90 -1.62 10.82 -13.44
C THR A 90 -2.60 11.43 -14.45
N LYS A 91 -3.76 11.92 -14.00
CA LYS A 91 -4.74 12.63 -14.86
C LYS A 91 -4.36 14.09 -15.09
N ARG A 92 -3.43 14.65 -14.31
CA ARG A 92 -3.00 16.04 -14.44
C ARG A 92 -2.19 16.22 -15.71
N ARG A 93 -2.39 17.36 -16.38
CA ARG A 93 -1.65 17.77 -17.59
C ARG A 93 -0.50 18.74 -17.29
N ASP A 94 -0.14 18.88 -16.01
CA ASP A 94 0.86 19.84 -15.51
C ASP A 94 2.22 19.19 -15.19
N GLU A 95 3.13 19.95 -14.57
CA GLU A 95 4.44 19.44 -14.18
C GLU A 95 4.37 18.31 -13.15
N LEU A 96 3.40 18.34 -12.23
CA LEU A 96 3.26 17.30 -11.20
C LEU A 96 2.87 15.95 -11.83
N GLY A 97 1.93 15.96 -12.78
CA GLY A 97 1.57 14.77 -13.55
C GLY A 97 2.78 14.19 -14.30
N ARG A 98 3.57 15.05 -14.96
CA ARG A 98 4.81 14.63 -15.63
C ARG A 98 5.88 14.10 -14.65
N ALA A 99 5.97 14.70 -13.46
CA ALA A 99 6.89 14.28 -12.41
C ALA A 99 6.55 12.88 -11.88
N ALA A 100 5.25 12.54 -11.80
CA ALA A 100 4.80 11.22 -11.40
C ALA A 100 5.21 10.13 -12.38
N PHE A 101 5.07 10.34 -13.69
CA PHE A 101 5.58 9.40 -14.68
C PHE A 101 7.11 9.31 -14.66
N ALA A 102 7.80 10.43 -14.44
CA ALA A 102 9.25 10.45 -14.34
C ALA A 102 9.76 9.65 -13.13
N SER A 103 9.06 9.69 -11.99
CA SER A 103 9.50 9.00 -10.77
C SER A 103 9.60 7.48 -10.94
N LEU A 104 8.81 6.89 -11.86
CA LEU A 104 8.82 5.47 -12.18
C LEU A 104 10.17 4.99 -12.76
N GLN A 105 11.02 5.89 -13.25
CA GLN A 105 12.31 5.51 -13.81
C GLN A 105 13.25 4.99 -12.71
N PRO A 106 13.90 3.80 -12.87
CA PRO A 106 14.77 3.23 -11.85
C PRO A 106 15.93 4.14 -11.43
N ARG A 107 16.49 4.91 -12.38
CA ARG A 107 17.55 5.91 -12.11
C ARG A 107 17.10 7.05 -11.19
N LEU A 108 15.78 7.24 -11.06
CA LEU A 108 15.16 8.21 -10.16
C LEU A 108 14.66 7.46 -8.92
N PHE A 109 13.37 7.15 -8.82
CA PHE A 109 12.82 6.49 -7.63
C PHE A 109 12.39 5.05 -7.88
N GLY A 110 12.06 4.69 -9.12
CA GLY A 110 11.51 3.39 -9.49
C GLY A 110 10.02 3.22 -9.21
N SER A 111 9.44 4.08 -8.36
CA SER A 111 7.99 4.14 -8.12
C SER A 111 7.56 5.52 -7.62
N TRP A 112 6.25 5.81 -7.67
CA TRP A 112 5.67 7.01 -7.07
C TRP A 112 5.74 6.98 -5.55
N ASP A 113 5.43 5.85 -4.94
CA ASP A 113 5.48 5.66 -3.48
C ASP A 113 6.86 6.00 -2.92
N ARG A 114 7.95 5.55 -3.56
CA ARG A 114 9.32 5.89 -3.15
C ARG A 114 9.62 7.38 -3.29
N ALA A 115 8.99 8.07 -4.23
CA ALA A 115 9.11 9.52 -4.36
C ALA A 115 8.31 10.27 -3.29
N LEU A 116 7.14 9.76 -2.88
CA LEU A 116 6.36 10.27 -1.76
C LEU A 116 7.13 10.10 -0.44
N THR A 117 7.66 8.90 -0.17
CA THR A 117 8.51 8.64 1.01
C THR A 117 9.73 9.53 1.05
N ALA A 118 10.44 9.69 -0.07
CA ALA A 118 11.59 10.60 -0.16
C ALA A 118 11.21 12.09 0.02
N SER A 119 9.94 12.42 -0.16
CA SER A 119 9.40 13.76 0.11
C SER A 119 8.94 13.94 1.56
N GLY A 120 9.08 12.93 2.40
CA GLY A 120 8.66 12.93 3.81
C GLY A 120 7.17 12.66 4.00
N LEU A 121 6.52 12.03 3.02
CA LEU A 121 5.11 11.62 3.11
C LEU A 121 5.04 10.11 3.33
N ASP A 122 4.10 9.68 4.16
CA ASP A 122 3.71 8.28 4.17
C ASP A 122 2.94 7.98 2.87
N ALA A 123 3.42 7.01 2.09
CA ALA A 123 2.79 6.66 0.82
C ALA A 123 1.43 5.98 1.04
N ASP A 124 1.23 5.34 2.18
CA ASP A 124 -0.03 4.66 2.52
C ASP A 124 -1.11 5.68 2.93
N ASP A 125 -0.74 6.79 3.59
CA ASP A 125 -1.65 7.90 3.88
C ASP A 125 -2.16 8.60 2.60
N VAL A 126 -1.34 8.59 1.54
CA VAL A 126 -1.69 9.17 0.24
C VAL A 126 -2.49 8.19 -0.63
N ASN A 127 -2.35 6.88 -0.40
CA ASN A 127 -3.06 5.87 -1.15
C ASN A 127 -4.51 5.75 -0.66
N ARG A 128 -5.50 5.98 -1.54
CA ARG A 128 -6.93 5.81 -1.17
C ARG A 128 -7.27 4.35 -0.85
N TYR A 129 -6.45 3.42 -1.35
CA TYR A 129 -6.62 2.00 -1.14
C TYR A 129 -5.40 1.44 -0.42
N ARG A 130 -5.64 0.94 0.80
CA ARG A 130 -4.65 0.19 1.57
C ARG A 130 -4.12 -0.98 0.73
N LYS A 131 -2.80 -1.11 0.65
CA LYS A 131 -2.19 -2.28 0.03
C LYS A 131 -2.22 -3.44 1.00
N TRP A 132 -2.82 -4.54 0.54
CA TRP A 132 -2.90 -5.76 1.31
C TRP A 132 -1.89 -6.77 0.80
N ASP A 133 -0.89 -7.05 1.63
CA ASP A 133 -0.04 -8.23 1.51
C ASP A 133 -0.07 -9.01 2.82
N ARG A 134 0.55 -10.20 2.82
CA ARG A 134 0.55 -11.06 4.01
C ARG A 134 1.22 -10.38 5.20
N GLU A 135 2.26 -9.58 5.01
CA GLU A 135 3.03 -8.97 6.09
C GLU A 135 2.24 -7.84 6.76
N HIS A 136 1.64 -6.95 5.96
CA HIS A 136 0.79 -5.85 6.42
C HIS A 136 -0.45 -6.37 7.17
N ILE A 137 -1.13 -7.41 6.64
CA ILE A 137 -2.27 -8.03 7.34
C ILE A 137 -1.84 -8.53 8.73
N LEU A 138 -0.70 -9.23 8.82
CA LEU A 138 -0.21 -9.76 10.09
C LEU A 138 0.22 -8.65 11.05
N PHE A 139 0.81 -7.58 10.53
CA PHE A 139 1.18 -6.39 11.32
C PHE A 139 -0.06 -5.77 11.96
N GLU A 140 -1.13 -5.55 11.20
CA GLU A 140 -2.37 -4.95 11.71
C GLU A 140 -3.08 -5.85 12.73
N LEU A 141 -3.21 -7.15 12.46
CA LEU A 141 -3.85 -8.08 13.40
C LEU A 141 -3.09 -8.13 14.73
N LYS A 142 -1.74 -8.12 14.70
CA LYS A 142 -0.91 -8.07 15.91
C LYS A 142 -1.01 -6.73 16.62
N GLY A 143 -1.08 -5.63 15.87
CA GLY A 143 -1.27 -4.28 16.41
C GLY A 143 -2.56 -4.18 17.21
N ARG A 144 -3.68 -4.57 16.60
CA ARG A 144 -4.99 -4.61 17.27
C ARG A 144 -4.99 -5.53 18.50
N TYR A 145 -4.32 -6.69 18.42
CA TYR A 145 -4.21 -7.62 19.55
C TYR A 145 -3.46 -7.00 20.74
N LYS A 146 -2.33 -6.33 20.46
CA LYS A 146 -1.54 -5.61 21.46
C LYS A 146 -2.29 -4.42 22.05
N GLY A 147 -3.13 -3.76 21.24
CA GLY A 147 -4.02 -2.68 21.66
C GLY A 147 -5.25 -3.13 22.43
N HIS A 148 -5.45 -4.45 22.64
CA HIS A 148 -6.66 -5.03 23.23
C HIS A 148 -7.95 -4.64 22.49
N GLU A 149 -7.84 -4.38 21.18
CA GLU A 149 -8.99 -4.09 20.34
C GLU A 149 -9.79 -5.37 19.99
N PRO A 150 -11.10 -5.24 19.72
CA PRO A 150 -11.90 -6.36 19.25
C PRO A 150 -11.34 -7.02 17.99
N LEU A 151 -11.03 -8.32 18.08
CA LEU A 151 -10.46 -9.13 16.98
C LEU A 151 -11.36 -10.29 16.54
N ASN A 152 -12.58 -10.36 17.07
CA ASN A 152 -13.53 -11.32 16.56
C ASN A 152 -13.92 -10.97 15.13
N SER A 153 -14.21 -11.99 14.33
CA SER A 153 -14.49 -11.82 12.89
C SER A 153 -15.64 -10.84 12.62
N GLY A 154 -16.65 -10.75 13.49
CA GLY A 154 -17.78 -9.85 13.32
C GLY A 154 -17.40 -8.39 13.56
N ALA A 155 -16.62 -8.12 14.60
CA ALA A 155 -16.10 -6.78 14.88
C ALA A 155 -15.21 -6.29 13.74
N ILE A 156 -14.24 -7.08 13.30
CA ILE A 156 -13.34 -6.66 12.21
C ILE A 156 -14.09 -6.50 10.89
N GLN A 157 -15.08 -7.34 10.58
CA GLN A 157 -15.89 -7.16 9.37
C GLN A 157 -16.68 -5.83 9.37
N ARG A 158 -17.13 -5.37 10.55
CA ARG A 158 -17.87 -4.11 10.69
C ARG A 158 -16.95 -2.91 10.72
N ASP A 159 -15.87 -2.98 11.50
CA ASP A 159 -15.02 -1.85 11.83
C ASP A 159 -13.89 -1.66 10.78
N ASP A 160 -13.48 -2.75 10.10
CA ASP A 160 -12.45 -2.75 9.05
C ASP A 160 -12.69 -3.88 8.02
N PRO A 161 -13.72 -3.71 7.15
CA PRO A 161 -14.09 -4.71 6.16
C PRO A 161 -12.95 -5.00 5.17
N GLY A 162 -12.04 -4.04 4.94
CA GLY A 162 -10.86 -4.20 4.10
C GLY A 162 -9.88 -5.22 4.67
N LEU A 163 -9.51 -5.07 5.95
CA LEU A 163 -8.63 -6.01 6.65
C LEU A 163 -9.25 -7.40 6.72
N HIS A 164 -10.57 -7.49 6.97
CA HIS A 164 -11.29 -8.77 6.99
C HIS A 164 -11.19 -9.50 5.64
N ALA A 165 -11.61 -8.83 4.57
CA ALA A 165 -11.64 -9.40 3.23
C ALA A 165 -10.22 -9.76 2.74
N ALA A 166 -9.23 -8.92 3.04
CA ALA A 166 -7.83 -9.20 2.76
C ALA A 166 -7.32 -10.44 3.52
N SER A 167 -7.61 -10.53 4.82
CA SER A 167 -7.24 -11.68 5.65
C SER A 167 -7.79 -12.99 5.07
N VAL A 168 -9.07 -13.01 4.69
CA VAL A 168 -9.70 -14.19 4.08
C VAL A 168 -9.05 -14.52 2.73
N ARG A 169 -8.81 -13.52 1.88
CA ARG A 169 -8.23 -13.71 0.54
C ARG A 169 -6.78 -14.21 0.56
N HIS A 170 -5.94 -13.70 1.45
CA HIS A 170 -4.51 -14.04 1.47
C HIS A 170 -4.17 -15.32 2.26
N PHE A 171 -5.02 -15.69 3.23
CA PHE A 171 -4.81 -16.84 4.13
C PHE A 171 -5.88 -17.93 4.00
N GLY A 172 -6.88 -17.75 3.14
CA GLY A 172 -7.99 -18.68 2.91
C GLY A 172 -9.12 -18.58 3.95
N SER A 173 -8.84 -18.13 5.17
CA SER A 173 -9.84 -17.82 6.19
C SER A 173 -9.32 -16.81 7.20
N TYR A 174 -10.23 -16.09 7.86
CA TYR A 174 -9.87 -15.14 8.92
C TYR A 174 -9.19 -15.85 10.11
N ASP A 175 -9.66 -17.04 10.48
CA ASP A 175 -9.02 -17.91 11.47
C ASP A 175 -7.57 -18.26 11.11
N ALA A 176 -7.30 -18.53 9.84
CA ALA A 176 -5.95 -18.85 9.36
C ALA A 176 -5.04 -17.62 9.45
N ALA A 177 -5.55 -16.43 9.15
CA ALA A 177 -4.81 -15.18 9.33
C ALA A 177 -4.46 -14.92 10.81
N LEU A 178 -5.40 -15.12 11.74
CA LEU A 178 -5.16 -15.03 13.18
C LEU A 178 -4.08 -16.03 13.64
N LYS A 179 -4.16 -17.29 13.20
CA LYS A 179 -3.14 -18.31 13.51
C LYS A 179 -1.77 -17.91 12.97
N ALA A 180 -1.68 -17.41 11.75
CA ALA A 180 -0.44 -16.90 11.16
C ALA A 180 0.10 -15.68 11.94
N ALA A 181 -0.78 -14.89 12.55
CA ALA A 181 -0.42 -13.81 13.47
C ALA A 181 -0.02 -14.28 14.87
N LYS A 182 -0.02 -15.61 15.12
CA LYS A 182 0.18 -16.25 16.44
C LYS A 182 -0.89 -15.86 17.47
N ILE A 183 -2.10 -15.55 17.01
CA ILE A 183 -3.27 -15.25 17.84
C ILE A 183 -4.19 -16.47 17.79
N ASP A 184 -4.54 -17.00 18.96
CA ASP A 184 -5.48 -18.12 19.06
C ASP A 184 -6.91 -17.66 18.72
N PRO A 185 -7.52 -18.14 17.62
CA PRO A 185 -8.86 -17.73 17.23
C PRO A 185 -9.92 -18.04 18.30
N VAL A 186 -9.70 -19.05 19.14
CA VAL A 186 -10.66 -19.41 20.20
C VAL A 186 -10.73 -18.33 21.27
N LYS A 187 -9.60 -17.67 21.58
CA LYS A 187 -9.53 -16.63 22.63
C LYS A 187 -10.16 -15.31 22.21
N VAL A 188 -10.16 -15.01 20.91
CA VAL A 188 -10.73 -13.76 20.37
C VAL A 188 -12.19 -13.90 19.97
N ARG A 189 -12.74 -15.10 19.91
CA ARG A 189 -14.14 -15.34 19.52
C ARG A 189 -15.11 -14.98 20.65
N GLU A 190 -16.15 -14.23 20.31
CA GLU A 190 -17.30 -14.02 21.20
C GLU A 190 -18.20 -15.26 21.31
N ARG A 191 -18.32 -16.04 20.22
CA ARG A 191 -19.20 -17.21 20.16
C ARG A 191 -18.42 -18.49 19.93
N LYS A 192 -18.72 -19.52 20.72
CA LYS A 192 -18.14 -20.87 20.58
C LYS A 192 -18.46 -21.45 19.20
N ARG A 193 -17.44 -21.99 18.51
CA ARG A 193 -17.62 -22.75 17.28
C ARG A 193 -18.08 -24.17 17.60
N TRP A 194 -19.11 -24.63 16.90
CA TRP A 194 -19.63 -25.98 17.02
C TRP A 194 -19.31 -26.81 15.78
N ASP A 195 -18.58 -27.91 15.98
CA ASP A 195 -18.44 -29.00 15.03
C ASP A 195 -18.92 -30.32 15.66
N LYS A 196 -18.97 -31.39 14.87
CA LYS A 196 -19.48 -32.69 15.32
C LYS A 196 -18.71 -33.22 16.54
N ALA A 197 -17.38 -33.04 16.55
CA ALA A 197 -16.52 -33.50 17.64
C ALA A 197 -16.80 -32.71 18.93
N GLU A 198 -16.94 -31.39 18.83
CA GLU A 198 -17.19 -30.52 19.98
C GLU A 198 -18.59 -30.71 20.58
N VAL A 199 -19.59 -30.99 19.75
CA VAL A 199 -20.93 -31.41 20.21
C VAL A 199 -20.82 -32.72 20.99
N ILE A 200 -20.17 -33.76 20.44
CA ILE A 200 -19.97 -35.05 21.12
C ILE A 200 -19.25 -34.85 22.47
N LYS A 201 -18.17 -34.06 22.47
CA LYS A 201 -17.40 -33.74 23.68
C LYS A 201 -18.26 -33.03 24.73
N SER A 202 -19.08 -32.07 24.31
CA SER A 202 -19.95 -31.31 25.21
C SER A 202 -21.07 -32.18 25.79
N ILE A 203 -21.65 -33.10 24.99
CA ILE A 203 -22.64 -34.08 25.48
C ILE A 203 -22.00 -35.02 26.52
N LYS A 204 -20.79 -35.54 26.26
CA LYS A 204 -20.06 -36.37 27.23
C LYS A 204 -19.74 -35.61 28.51
N ALA A 205 -19.37 -34.33 28.40
CA ALA A 205 -19.13 -33.47 29.56
C ALA A 205 -20.41 -33.26 30.39
N ALA A 206 -21.54 -32.96 29.73
CA ALA A 206 -22.84 -32.83 30.39
C ALA A 206 -23.30 -34.12 31.07
N LYS A 207 -22.97 -35.30 30.50
CA LYS A 207 -23.20 -36.60 31.16
C LYS A 207 -22.39 -36.72 32.45
N ARG A 208 -21.09 -36.41 32.40
CA ARG A 208 -20.19 -36.52 33.57
C ARG A 208 -20.58 -35.58 34.71
N SER A 209 -21.15 -34.42 34.39
CA SER A 209 -21.67 -33.49 35.40
C SER A 209 -23.07 -33.83 35.89
N GLY A 210 -23.63 -35.00 35.52
CA GLY A 210 -24.93 -35.47 36.00
C GLY A 210 -26.13 -34.70 35.44
N LYS A 211 -25.95 -33.88 34.39
CA LYS A 211 -27.06 -33.14 33.78
C LYS A 211 -28.04 -34.11 33.10
N LYS A 212 -29.32 -33.77 33.12
CA LYS A 212 -30.35 -34.52 32.39
C LYS A 212 -30.16 -34.31 30.89
N LEU A 213 -29.90 -35.39 30.16
CA LEU A 213 -29.64 -35.35 28.71
C LEU A 213 -30.90 -35.61 27.89
N SER A 214 -32.05 -35.10 28.31
CA SER A 214 -33.27 -35.09 27.49
C SER A 214 -33.29 -33.88 26.55
N ASP A 215 -34.00 -34.01 25.43
CA ASP A 215 -34.19 -32.91 24.48
C ASP A 215 -34.75 -31.64 25.14
N SER A 216 -35.69 -31.79 26.09
CA SER A 216 -36.28 -30.66 26.82
C SER A 216 -35.30 -29.99 27.78
N SER A 217 -34.52 -30.76 28.54
CA SER A 217 -33.56 -30.22 29.52
C SER A 217 -32.44 -29.47 28.80
N ILE A 218 -31.85 -30.07 27.76
CA ILE A 218 -30.72 -29.49 27.05
C ILE A 218 -31.14 -28.28 26.22
N ARG A 219 -32.36 -28.26 25.67
CA ARG A 219 -32.89 -27.06 25.01
C ARG A 219 -33.04 -25.88 25.98
N LYS A 220 -33.39 -26.13 27.24
CA LYS A 220 -33.58 -25.09 28.26
C LYS A 220 -32.25 -24.64 28.88
N GLU A 221 -31.40 -25.58 29.27
CA GLU A 221 -30.18 -25.32 30.05
C GLU A 221 -28.96 -25.03 29.17
N GLU A 222 -28.90 -25.59 27.97
CA GLU A 222 -27.74 -25.50 27.06
C GLU A 222 -28.21 -25.26 25.61
N PRO A 223 -28.94 -24.16 25.33
CA PRO A 223 -29.58 -23.92 24.03
C PRO A 223 -28.59 -23.91 22.86
N ALA A 224 -27.36 -23.45 23.10
CA ALA A 224 -26.29 -23.46 22.10
C ALA A 224 -25.85 -24.88 21.73
N LEU A 225 -25.73 -25.79 22.70
CA LEU A 225 -25.43 -27.20 22.47
C LEU A 225 -26.58 -27.88 21.75
N TYR A 226 -27.82 -27.62 22.19
CA TYR A 226 -29.02 -28.18 21.56
C TYR A 226 -29.11 -27.78 20.08
N GLY A 227 -29.02 -26.49 19.78
CA GLY A 227 -29.09 -25.99 18.40
C GLY A 227 -27.95 -26.53 17.53
N ALA A 228 -26.75 -26.63 18.07
CA ALA A 228 -25.61 -27.23 17.37
C ALA A 228 -25.81 -28.72 17.08
N ALA A 229 -26.33 -29.48 18.04
CA ALA A 229 -26.61 -30.90 17.87
C ALA A 229 -27.67 -31.15 16.80
N VAL A 230 -28.78 -30.41 16.82
CA VAL A 230 -29.83 -30.49 15.79
C VAL A 230 -29.26 -30.15 14.42
N ARG A 231 -28.51 -29.04 14.30
CA ARG A 231 -27.94 -28.61 13.01
C ARG A 231 -26.92 -29.58 12.43
N LEU A 232 -26.10 -30.21 13.27
CA LEU A 232 -24.96 -31.03 12.80
C LEU A 232 -25.26 -32.54 12.71
N PHE A 233 -26.24 -33.03 13.47
CA PHE A 233 -26.61 -34.45 13.54
C PHE A 233 -28.08 -34.71 13.16
N GLY A 234 -28.86 -33.67 12.85
CA GLY A 234 -30.29 -33.76 12.53
C GLY A 234 -31.19 -33.73 13.76
N SER A 235 -30.77 -34.35 14.88
CA SER A 235 -31.49 -34.28 16.15
C SER A 235 -30.53 -34.41 17.35
N PHE A 236 -30.97 -33.93 18.52
CA PHE A 236 -30.20 -34.11 19.75
C PHE A 236 -30.08 -35.58 20.13
N THR A 237 -31.12 -36.39 19.87
CA THR A 237 -31.08 -37.83 20.09
C THR A 237 -29.99 -38.51 19.24
N LEU A 238 -29.87 -38.17 17.95
CA LEU A 238 -28.80 -38.70 17.09
C LEU A 238 -27.41 -38.26 17.56
N ALA A 239 -27.24 -37.00 17.96
CA ALA A 239 -25.99 -36.50 18.52
C ALA A 239 -25.60 -37.22 19.83
N ARG A 240 -26.58 -37.49 20.70
CA ARG A 240 -26.40 -38.21 21.97
C ARG A 240 -26.04 -39.67 21.74
N THR A 241 -26.68 -40.33 20.78
CA THR A 241 -26.32 -41.70 20.35
C THR A 241 -24.91 -41.73 19.78
N ALA A 242 -24.55 -40.78 18.90
CA ALA A 242 -23.18 -40.65 18.37
C ALA A 242 -22.14 -40.39 19.48
N ALA A 243 -22.53 -39.75 20.58
CA ALA A 243 -21.69 -39.56 21.76
C ALA A 243 -21.57 -40.81 22.65
N GLY A 244 -22.25 -41.91 22.31
CA GLY A 244 -22.26 -43.15 23.10
C GLY A 244 -23.08 -43.06 24.38
N VAL A 245 -24.01 -42.11 24.47
CA VAL A 245 -24.83 -41.91 25.66
C VAL A 245 -26.22 -42.51 25.43
N LYS A 246 -26.45 -43.70 26.02
CA LYS A 246 -27.78 -44.33 26.00
C LYS A 246 -28.71 -43.58 26.94
N PHE A 247 -29.93 -43.30 26.46
CA PHE A 247 -31.02 -42.81 27.29
C PHE A 247 -31.62 -44.00 28.02
N VAL A 248 -31.48 -44.02 29.34
CA VAL A 248 -32.22 -44.97 30.18
C VAL A 248 -33.55 -44.29 30.50
N ARG A 249 -34.64 -44.97 30.17
CA ARG A 249 -36.00 -44.48 30.36
C ARG A 249 -36.36 -44.42 31.83
#